data_AF-A0A966IAG6-F1
#
_entry.id   AF-A0A966IAG6-F1
#
_cell.length_a   1.000
_cell.length_b   1.000
_cell.length_c   1.000
_cell.angle_alpha   90.00
_cell.angle_beta   90.00
_cell.angle_gamma   90.00
#
_symmetry.space_group_name_H-M   'P 1'
#
loop_
_entity.id
_entity.type
_entity.pdbx_description
1 polymer ?
#
loop_
_entity_poly.entity_id
_entity_poly.type
_entity_poly.pdbx_seq_one_letter_code
_entity_poly.pdbx_strand_id
1 'polypeptide(L)'
;MAYPTVVMDFTVSRELRAIDTSWSTPQLLDALLLALTGDGPALSTSRIFVAGVDPKIALVVTTSGSTGAPKSVALTAKSLITNARATHKFLGARTGQRWSLLLPTSHVAGINVLVRSIELGTTPVGIESEADFTAIVPTQLHRAISGDNQLLEHLKGCAAVLVGGGPLDDELRKSAESFGIKVVATYGATETCGGVIYDGRPLEGISLSIIDERIAIKGPQLAYGYLNAEFPLTDGWFITSDLGEIVDGKLRVLGRSDDQIISGG
;
A
#
# COMPACT_ATOMS: atom_id res chain seq x y z
N MET A 1 22.96 21.02 9.77
CA MET A 1 23.79 20.07 9.00
C MET A 1 22.97 19.57 7.85
N ALA A 2 23.38 19.81 6.61
CA ALA A 2 22.74 19.23 5.44
C ALA A 2 23.07 17.72 5.42
N TYR A 3 22.05 16.87 5.39
CA TYR A 3 22.26 15.44 5.13
C TYR A 3 22.83 15.29 3.72
N PRO A 4 23.87 14.47 3.51
CA PRO A 4 24.37 14.22 2.17
C PRO A 4 23.27 13.54 1.36
N THR A 5 22.83 14.19 0.28
CA THR A 5 21.99 13.57 -0.73
C THR A 5 22.77 12.41 -1.31
N VAL A 6 22.36 11.17 -1.01
CA VAL A 6 22.87 10.00 -1.71
C VAL A 6 22.34 10.12 -3.14
N VAL A 7 23.16 10.68 -4.03
CA VAL A 7 22.88 10.69 -5.46
C VAL A 7 23.17 9.27 -5.93
N MET A 8 22.13 8.47 -6.13
CA MET A 8 22.27 7.21 -6.84
C MET A 8 22.63 7.58 -8.29
N ASP A 9 23.89 7.35 -8.67
CA ASP A 9 24.39 7.66 -10.00
C ASP A 9 24.03 6.51 -10.96
N PHE A 10 23.12 6.78 -11.89
CA PHE A 10 22.67 5.81 -12.90
C PHE A 10 23.10 6.28 -14.28
N THR A 11 23.63 5.37 -15.09
CA THR A 11 24.08 5.64 -16.46
C THR A 11 22.92 6.04 -17.40
N VAL A 12 21.68 5.70 -17.03
CA VAL A 12 20.44 6.13 -17.66
C VAL A 12 19.47 6.53 -16.56
N SER A 13 18.94 7.75 -16.60
CA SER A 13 17.98 8.25 -15.61
C SER A 13 16.59 8.42 -16.22
N ARG A 14 15.55 8.14 -15.43
CA ARG A 14 14.15 8.31 -15.78
C ARG A 14 13.61 9.59 -15.15
N GLU A 15 12.82 10.37 -15.90
CA GLU A 15 12.11 11.54 -15.35
C GLU A 15 11.21 11.12 -14.19
N LEU A 16 11.19 11.91 -13.11
CA LEU A 16 10.23 11.78 -12.01
C LEU A 16 9.22 12.93 -12.07
N ARG A 17 7.94 12.61 -12.17
CA ARG A 17 6.85 13.57 -12.26
C ARG A 17 5.90 13.44 -11.08
N ALA A 18 5.67 14.54 -10.38
CA ALA A 18 4.66 14.58 -9.33
C ALA A 18 3.26 14.36 -9.93
N ILE A 19 2.45 13.54 -9.26
CA ILE A 19 1.04 13.37 -9.57
C ILE A 19 0.35 14.71 -9.39
N ASP A 20 -0.34 15.16 -10.43
CA ASP A 20 -1.10 16.40 -10.40
C ASP A 20 -2.45 16.16 -9.71
N THR A 21 -2.77 16.95 -8.71
CA THR A 21 -4.03 16.85 -7.96
C THR A 21 -5.25 17.21 -8.79
N SER A 22 -5.07 17.85 -9.95
CA SER A 22 -6.15 18.15 -10.90
C SER A 22 -6.47 16.98 -11.84
N TRP A 23 -5.65 15.93 -11.88
CA TRP A 23 -5.92 14.77 -12.73
C TRP A 23 -7.19 14.04 -12.29
N SER A 24 -8.04 13.76 -13.27
CA SER A 24 -9.12 12.80 -13.12
C SER A 24 -8.57 11.38 -12.93
N THR A 25 -9.38 10.49 -12.37
CA THR A 25 -9.00 9.09 -12.17
C THR A 25 -8.53 8.40 -13.48
N PRO A 26 -9.19 8.59 -14.65
CA PRO A 26 -8.68 8.04 -15.91
C PRO A 26 -7.30 8.58 -16.31
N GLN A 27 -7.06 9.89 -16.16
CA GLN A 27 -5.76 10.49 -16.49
C GLN A 27 -4.64 9.95 -15.60
N LEU A 28 -4.93 9.77 -14.30
CA LEU A 28 -3.97 9.16 -13.38
C LEU A 28 -3.74 7.68 -13.70
N LEU A 29 -4.77 6.94 -14.12
CA LEU A 29 -4.65 5.54 -14.53
C LEU A 29 -3.74 5.40 -15.76
N ASP A 30 -3.93 6.24 -16.78
CA ASP A 30 -3.11 6.26 -18.00
C ASP A 30 -1.65 6.59 -17.68
N ALA A 31 -1.41 7.62 -16.86
CA ALA A 31 -0.07 8.00 -16.43
C ALA A 31 0.62 6.88 -15.63
N LEU A 32 -0.14 6.21 -14.74
CA LEU A 32 0.38 5.09 -13.95
C LEU A 32 0.67 3.88 -14.82
N LEU A 33 -0.16 3.59 -15.83
CA LEU A 33 0.10 2.52 -16.79
C LEU A 33 1.42 2.75 -17.52
N LEU A 34 1.65 3.95 -18.06
CA LEU A 34 2.93 4.32 -18.70
C LEU A 34 4.12 4.24 -17.73
N ALA A 35 3.90 4.60 -16.45
CA ALA A 35 4.92 4.47 -15.42
C ALA A 35 5.29 2.99 -15.17
N LEU A 36 4.30 2.11 -15.12
CA LEU A 36 4.46 0.67 -14.88
C LEU A 36 5.09 -0.07 -16.08
N THR A 37 4.78 0.32 -17.32
CA THR A 37 5.36 -0.31 -18.53
C THR A 37 6.76 0.19 -18.87
N GLY A 38 7.16 1.33 -18.31
CA GLY A 38 8.46 1.95 -18.62
C GLY A 38 8.38 3.00 -19.74
N ASP A 39 7.20 3.24 -20.32
CA ASP A 39 7.02 4.09 -21.50
C ASP A 39 6.82 5.58 -21.16
N GLY A 40 6.65 5.91 -19.87
CA GLY A 40 6.50 7.29 -19.39
C GLY A 40 7.48 7.66 -18.27
N PRO A 41 7.32 8.84 -17.63
CA PRO A 41 8.04 9.17 -16.42
C PRO A 41 7.65 8.24 -15.26
N ALA A 42 8.53 8.09 -14.27
CA ALA A 42 8.12 7.60 -12.96
C ALA A 42 7.22 8.66 -12.29
N LEU A 43 6.31 8.23 -11.42
CA LEU A 43 5.40 9.13 -10.71
C LEU A 43 5.84 9.36 -9.27
N SER A 44 5.45 10.47 -8.66
CA SER A 44 5.60 10.70 -7.22
C SER A 44 4.35 11.29 -6.57
N THR A 45 4.04 10.88 -5.33
CA THR A 45 2.87 11.40 -4.59
C THR A 45 3.10 12.78 -3.99
N SER A 46 4.33 13.27 -4.02
CA SER A 46 4.70 14.64 -3.65
C SER A 46 5.72 15.20 -4.63
N ARG A 47 5.94 16.53 -4.58
CA ARG A 47 6.99 17.16 -5.37
C ARG A 47 8.36 16.82 -4.79
N ILE A 48 9.22 16.19 -5.60
CA ILE A 48 10.58 15.79 -5.24
C ILE A 48 11.53 16.38 -6.29
N PHE A 49 12.60 17.05 -5.83
CA PHE A 49 13.60 17.64 -6.71
C PHE A 49 14.80 16.70 -6.83
N VAL A 50 14.80 15.87 -7.86
CA VAL A 50 15.91 14.97 -8.24
C VAL A 50 16.16 15.07 -9.75
N ALA A 51 17.40 14.84 -10.18
CA ALA A 51 17.76 14.88 -11.61
C ALA A 51 17.10 13.74 -12.43
N GLY A 52 16.75 12.65 -11.76
CA GLY A 52 16.05 11.49 -12.30
C GLY A 52 16.12 10.34 -11.31
N VAL A 53 15.48 9.22 -11.65
CA VAL A 53 15.46 7.99 -10.84
C VAL A 53 15.93 6.79 -11.68
N ASP A 54 16.26 5.68 -11.01
CA ASP A 54 16.52 4.40 -11.68
C ASP A 54 15.36 4.05 -12.62
N PRO A 55 15.61 3.60 -13.87
CA PRO A 55 14.56 3.20 -14.81
C PRO A 55 13.60 2.12 -14.27
N LYS A 56 14.02 1.32 -13.28
CA LYS A 56 13.15 0.32 -12.61
C LYS A 56 12.07 0.95 -11.75
N ILE A 57 12.27 2.17 -11.27
CA ILE A 57 11.33 2.89 -10.40
C ILE A 57 10.15 3.35 -11.24
N ALA A 58 8.95 3.05 -10.76
CA ALA A 58 7.69 3.49 -11.38
C ALA A 58 6.95 4.51 -10.50
N LEU A 59 7.09 4.41 -9.17
CA LEU A 59 6.39 5.26 -8.23
C LEU A 59 7.30 5.61 -7.05
N VAL A 60 7.23 6.85 -6.59
CA VAL A 60 7.84 7.31 -5.34
C VAL A 60 6.74 7.81 -4.42
N VAL A 61 6.62 7.21 -3.23
CA VAL A 61 5.63 7.61 -2.23
C VAL A 61 6.36 8.24 -1.06
N THR A 62 5.99 9.48 -0.73
CA THR A 62 6.59 10.18 0.42
C THR A 62 5.76 9.92 1.67
N THR A 63 6.38 9.34 2.70
CA THR A 63 5.75 9.08 4.00
C THR A 63 6.06 10.21 4.98
N SER A 64 5.06 10.62 5.75
CA SER A 64 5.25 11.57 6.85
C SER A 64 5.99 10.86 8.00
N GLY A 65 7.27 11.18 8.19
CA GLY A 65 7.95 10.85 9.44
C GLY A 65 7.40 11.78 10.53
N SER A 66 6.77 11.25 11.57
CA SER A 66 6.28 12.07 12.70
C SER A 66 7.40 12.53 13.63
N THR A 67 8.58 11.89 13.57
CA THR A 67 9.75 12.14 14.43
C THR A 67 11.02 12.48 13.63
N GLY A 68 10.93 12.60 12.30
CA GLY A 68 12.08 12.82 11.41
C GLY A 68 11.71 13.36 10.04
N ALA A 69 12.72 13.55 9.17
CA ALA A 69 12.48 14.02 7.80
C ALA A 69 11.59 13.02 7.02
N PRO A 70 10.63 13.49 6.21
CA PRO A 70 9.81 12.62 5.36
C PRO A 70 10.67 11.70 4.51
N LYS A 71 10.29 10.42 4.38
CA LYS A 71 11.04 9.44 3.58
C LYS A 71 10.40 9.27 2.21
N SER A 72 11.20 9.32 1.16
CA SER A 72 10.76 9.12 -0.22
C SER A 72 11.00 7.68 -0.64
N VAL A 73 9.97 6.84 -0.53
CA VAL A 73 10.04 5.40 -0.79
C VAL A 73 9.92 5.13 -2.29
N ALA A 74 10.99 4.59 -2.90
CA ALA A 74 11.03 4.26 -4.31
C ALA A 74 10.52 2.84 -4.57
N LEU A 75 9.48 2.72 -5.38
CA LEU A 75 8.79 1.47 -5.70
C LEU A 75 8.99 1.13 -7.18
N THR A 76 9.42 -0.11 -7.44
CA THR A 76 9.59 -0.58 -8.82
C THR A 76 8.27 -1.03 -9.43
N ALA A 77 8.16 -0.99 -10.76
CA ALA A 77 7.02 -1.58 -11.47
C ALA A 77 6.82 -3.06 -11.06
N LYS A 78 7.92 -3.81 -10.96
CA LYS A 78 7.92 -5.21 -10.55
C LYS A 78 7.32 -5.39 -9.15
N SER A 79 7.72 -4.58 -8.17
CA SER A 79 7.22 -4.68 -6.79
C SER A 79 5.70 -4.40 -6.72
N LEU A 80 5.23 -3.36 -7.43
CA LEU A 80 3.82 -2.98 -7.50
C LEU A 80 2.95 -4.07 -8.16
N ILE A 81 3.36 -4.55 -9.33
CA ILE A 81 2.65 -5.60 -10.07
C ILE A 81 2.64 -6.91 -9.27
N THR A 82 3.77 -7.25 -8.62
CA THR A 82 3.85 -8.46 -7.79
C THR A 82 2.93 -8.37 -6.58
N ASN A 83 2.81 -7.19 -5.93
CA ASN A 83 1.85 -6.99 -4.85
C ASN A 83 0.39 -7.12 -5.34
N ALA A 84 0.06 -6.50 -6.48
CA ALA A 84 -1.28 -6.57 -7.06
C ALA A 84 -1.69 -8.02 -7.38
N ARG A 85 -0.82 -8.78 -8.05
CA ARG A 85 -1.06 -10.19 -8.38
C ARG A 85 -1.20 -11.09 -7.16
N ALA A 86 -0.34 -10.90 -6.15
CA ALA A 86 -0.44 -11.65 -4.90
C ALA A 86 -1.76 -11.36 -4.16
N THR A 87 -2.20 -10.09 -4.17
CA THR A 87 -3.49 -9.69 -3.63
C THR A 87 -4.64 -10.35 -4.39
N HIS A 88 -4.63 -10.29 -5.73
CA HIS A 88 -5.67 -10.91 -6.57
C HIS A 88 -5.74 -12.41 -6.38
N LYS A 89 -4.60 -13.09 -6.30
CA LYS A 89 -4.55 -14.53 -6.03
C LYS A 89 -5.16 -14.87 -4.67
N PHE A 90 -4.81 -14.12 -3.62
CA PHE A 90 -5.41 -14.31 -2.29
C PHE A 90 -6.93 -14.14 -2.32
N LEU A 91 -7.42 -13.12 -3.05
CA LEU A 91 -8.85 -12.81 -3.16
C LEU A 91 -9.60 -13.71 -4.17
N GLY A 92 -8.92 -14.55 -4.94
CA GLY A 92 -9.53 -15.30 -6.04
C GLY A 92 -10.09 -14.40 -7.15
N ALA A 93 -9.49 -13.23 -7.36
CA ALA A 93 -9.96 -12.24 -8.33
C ALA A 93 -9.75 -12.71 -9.78
N ARG A 94 -10.64 -12.26 -10.68
CA ARG A 94 -10.69 -12.59 -12.10
C ARG A 94 -10.75 -11.31 -12.94
N THR A 95 -10.19 -11.36 -14.14
CA THR A 95 -10.25 -10.26 -15.12
C THR A 95 -11.68 -9.75 -15.28
N GLY A 96 -11.84 -8.42 -15.36
CA GLY A 96 -13.14 -7.75 -15.45
C GLY A 96 -13.80 -7.44 -14.09
N GLN A 97 -13.32 -8.00 -12.98
CA GLN A 97 -13.76 -7.59 -11.65
C GLN A 97 -13.20 -6.21 -11.28
N ARG A 98 -13.98 -5.43 -10.53
CA ARG A 98 -13.72 -4.01 -10.29
C ARG A 98 -13.32 -3.74 -8.86
N TRP A 99 -12.40 -2.81 -8.69
CA TRP A 99 -12.09 -2.20 -7.40
C TRP A 99 -12.82 -0.88 -7.25
N SER A 100 -13.20 -0.51 -6.03
CA SER A 100 -13.59 0.86 -5.70
C SER A 100 -12.44 1.64 -5.08
N LEU A 101 -12.30 2.91 -5.46
CA LEU A 101 -11.28 3.82 -4.96
C LEU A 101 -11.86 4.75 -3.90
N LEU A 102 -11.72 4.37 -2.64
CA LEU A 102 -12.19 5.14 -1.47
C LEU A 102 -11.05 5.76 -0.64
N LEU A 103 -9.80 5.44 -0.99
CA LEU A 103 -8.59 5.92 -0.32
C LEU A 103 -7.87 6.98 -1.16
N PRO A 104 -7.23 7.98 -0.54
CA PRO A 104 -6.49 9.00 -1.28
C PRO A 104 -5.32 8.41 -2.08
N THR A 105 -5.12 8.92 -3.29
CA THR A 105 -4.01 8.55 -4.18
C THR A 105 -2.69 9.20 -3.80
N SER A 106 -2.65 9.99 -2.72
CA SER A 106 -1.41 10.45 -2.07
C SER A 106 -0.68 9.36 -1.30
N HIS A 107 -1.35 8.24 -1.00
CA HIS A 107 -0.80 7.09 -0.28
C HIS A 107 -0.75 5.84 -1.16
N VAL A 108 0.18 4.94 -0.84
CA VAL A 108 0.36 3.67 -1.56
C VAL A 108 -0.94 2.84 -1.61
N ALA A 109 -1.80 2.93 -0.59
CA ALA A 109 -3.04 2.17 -0.53
C ALA A 109 -4.04 2.57 -1.62
N GLY A 110 -4.21 3.88 -1.88
CA GLY A 110 -5.03 4.37 -2.98
C GLY A 110 -4.41 4.07 -4.34
N ILE A 111 -3.09 4.22 -4.50
CA ILE A 111 -2.41 3.86 -5.75
C ILE A 111 -2.52 2.35 -6.04
N ASN A 112 -2.45 1.49 -5.03
CA ASN A 112 -2.61 0.05 -5.22
C ASN A 112 -3.99 -0.33 -5.76
N VAL A 113 -5.05 0.42 -5.43
CA VAL A 113 -6.37 0.22 -6.07
C VAL A 113 -6.28 0.45 -7.58
N LEU A 114 -5.54 1.46 -8.02
CA LEU A 114 -5.32 1.74 -9.45
C LEU A 114 -4.52 0.62 -10.12
N VAL A 115 -3.38 0.22 -9.53
CA VAL A 115 -2.54 -0.88 -10.05
C VAL A 115 -3.33 -2.18 -10.16
N ARG A 116 -4.16 -2.49 -9.15
CA ARG A 116 -5.02 -3.67 -9.13
C ARG A 116 -6.13 -3.59 -10.18
N SER A 117 -6.65 -2.40 -10.47
CA SER A 117 -7.64 -2.21 -11.53
C SER A 117 -7.01 -2.43 -12.91
N ILE A 118 -5.79 -1.90 -13.14
CA ILE A 118 -4.99 -2.13 -14.35
C ILE A 118 -4.77 -3.63 -14.59
N GLU A 119 -4.29 -4.37 -13.57
CA GLU A 119 -4.03 -5.81 -13.70
C GLU A 119 -5.30 -6.65 -13.96
N LEU A 120 -6.48 -6.15 -13.57
CA LEU A 120 -7.77 -6.77 -13.89
C LEU A 120 -8.38 -6.29 -15.21
N GLY A 121 -7.73 -5.34 -15.92
CA GLY A 121 -8.22 -4.75 -17.15
C GLY A 121 -9.46 -3.87 -16.96
N THR A 122 -9.58 -3.20 -15.80
CA THR A 122 -10.73 -2.37 -15.43
C THR A 122 -10.32 -0.98 -14.97
N THR A 123 -11.28 -0.06 -14.91
CA THR A 123 -11.15 1.20 -14.20
C THR A 123 -11.75 1.08 -12.79
N PRO A 124 -11.16 1.74 -11.78
CA PRO A 124 -11.76 1.78 -10.46
C PRO A 124 -13.05 2.60 -10.49
N VAL A 125 -13.97 2.29 -9.58
CA VAL A 125 -15.24 3.00 -9.43
C VAL A 125 -15.36 3.72 -8.08
N GLY A 126 -16.26 4.70 -7.97
CA GLY A 126 -16.57 5.32 -6.69
C GLY A 126 -17.57 4.50 -5.87
N ILE A 127 -17.99 5.09 -4.75
CA ILE A 127 -18.97 4.52 -3.80
C ILE A 127 -20.39 4.42 -4.38
N GLU A 128 -20.66 5.17 -5.45
CA GLU A 128 -21.94 5.21 -6.16
C GLU A 128 -22.16 4.00 -7.10
N SER A 129 -21.14 3.16 -7.28
CA SER A 129 -21.15 2.04 -8.21
C SER A 129 -20.76 0.74 -7.52
N GLU A 130 -21.36 -0.37 -7.95
CA GLU A 130 -20.98 -1.70 -7.46
C GLU A 130 -19.50 -2.01 -7.75
N ALA A 131 -18.82 -2.60 -6.77
CA ALA A 131 -17.45 -3.07 -6.87
C ALA A 131 -17.31 -4.47 -6.25
N ASP A 132 -16.40 -5.29 -6.79
CA ASP A 132 -16.07 -6.59 -6.22
C ASP A 132 -15.16 -6.44 -5.00
N PHE A 133 -14.26 -5.46 -5.02
CA PHE A 133 -13.25 -5.27 -4.00
C PHE A 133 -13.14 -3.80 -3.59
N THR A 134 -12.75 -3.58 -2.35
CA THR A 134 -12.40 -2.24 -1.86
C THR A 134 -11.30 -2.32 -0.82
N ALA A 135 -10.67 -1.19 -0.55
CA ALA A 135 -9.71 -1.01 0.53
C ALA A 135 -10.08 0.24 1.32
N ILE A 136 -10.09 0.13 2.64
CA ILE A 136 -10.44 1.20 3.57
C ILE A 136 -9.55 1.16 4.81
N VAL A 137 -9.60 2.21 5.61
CA VAL A 137 -8.99 2.26 6.95
C VAL A 137 -9.99 1.89 8.06
N PRO A 138 -9.55 1.45 9.25
CA PRO A 138 -10.44 1.11 10.36
C PRO A 138 -11.45 2.20 10.72
N THR A 139 -11.06 3.48 10.62
CA THR A 139 -11.95 4.62 10.89
C THR A 139 -13.10 4.72 9.88
N GLN A 140 -12.87 4.37 8.61
CA GLN A 140 -13.93 4.27 7.60
C GLN A 140 -14.84 3.07 7.88
N LEU A 141 -14.29 1.93 8.30
CA LEU A 141 -15.09 0.76 8.69
C LEU A 141 -16.01 1.10 9.87
N HIS A 142 -15.47 1.75 10.91
CA HIS A 142 -16.25 2.21 12.05
C HIS A 142 -17.37 3.17 11.63
N ARG A 143 -17.08 4.14 10.76
CA ARG A 143 -18.08 5.07 10.22
C ARG A 143 -19.22 4.33 9.50
N ALA A 144 -18.89 3.33 8.68
CA ALA A 144 -19.89 2.54 7.95
C ALA A 144 -20.89 1.89 8.91
N ILE A 145 -20.40 1.19 9.94
CA ILE A 145 -21.26 0.48 10.90
C ILE A 145 -21.92 1.40 11.94
N SER A 146 -21.50 2.67 12.01
CA SER A 146 -22.02 3.65 12.99
C SER A 146 -23.04 4.62 12.39
N GLY A 147 -23.44 4.46 11.12
CA GLY A 147 -24.53 5.23 10.51
C GLY A 147 -24.27 5.78 9.12
N ASP A 148 -23.10 5.56 8.52
CA ASP A 148 -22.86 5.88 7.11
C ASP A 148 -23.45 4.77 6.22
N ASN A 149 -24.77 4.84 5.98
CA ASN A 149 -25.52 3.81 5.28
C ASN A 149 -25.05 3.58 3.83
N GLN A 150 -24.61 4.64 3.13
CA GLN A 150 -24.12 4.50 1.76
C GLN A 150 -22.82 3.69 1.75
N LEU A 151 -21.89 4.01 2.66
CA LEU A 151 -20.66 3.24 2.81
C LEU A 151 -20.96 1.81 3.25
N LEU A 152 -21.85 1.62 4.23
CA LEU A 152 -22.23 0.29 4.71
C LEU A 152 -22.74 -0.62 3.57
N GLU A 153 -23.67 -0.16 2.76
CA GLU A 153 -24.20 -0.95 1.64
C GLU A 153 -23.14 -1.23 0.58
N HIS A 154 -22.28 -0.26 0.27
CA HIS A 154 -21.15 -0.46 -0.64
C HIS A 154 -20.19 -1.55 -0.15
N LEU A 155 -19.84 -1.52 1.15
CA LEU A 155 -18.96 -2.52 1.77
C LEU A 155 -19.59 -3.91 1.83
N LYS A 156 -20.91 -4.01 2.07
CA LYS A 156 -21.66 -5.29 2.05
C LYS A 156 -21.72 -5.90 0.65
N GLY A 157 -21.81 -5.06 -0.38
CA GLY A 157 -21.82 -5.50 -1.78
C GLY A 157 -20.50 -6.11 -2.24
N CYS A 158 -19.38 -5.74 -1.61
CA CYS A 158 -18.06 -6.25 -1.97
C CYS A 158 -17.90 -7.76 -1.66
N ALA A 159 -17.14 -8.45 -2.51
CA ALA A 159 -16.65 -9.80 -2.26
C ALA A 159 -15.55 -9.84 -1.19
N ALA A 160 -14.76 -8.76 -1.06
CA ALA A 160 -13.84 -8.55 0.05
C ALA A 160 -13.58 -7.07 0.30
N VAL A 161 -13.44 -6.72 1.59
CA VAL A 161 -13.08 -5.39 2.07
C VAL A 161 -11.73 -5.50 2.77
N LEU A 162 -10.67 -4.99 2.12
CA LEU A 162 -9.36 -4.91 2.73
C LEU A 162 -9.34 -3.77 3.75
N VAL A 163 -8.98 -4.07 5.00
CA VAL A 163 -8.90 -3.07 6.08
C VAL A 163 -7.46 -3.02 6.57
N GLY A 164 -6.82 -1.86 6.46
CA GLY A 164 -5.42 -1.69 6.80
C GLY A 164 -5.06 -0.24 7.10
N GLY A 165 -3.77 0.05 7.25
CA GLY A 165 -3.27 1.40 7.57
C GLY A 165 -3.33 1.75 9.05
N GLY A 166 -4.06 1.00 9.87
CA GLY A 166 -4.10 1.15 11.32
C GLY A 166 -4.54 -0.13 12.04
N PRO A 167 -4.53 -0.13 13.38
CA PRO A 167 -5.01 -1.26 14.17
C PRO A 167 -6.49 -1.51 13.90
N LEU A 168 -6.84 -2.77 13.68
CA LEU A 168 -8.21 -3.25 13.61
C LEU A 168 -8.44 -4.14 14.82
N ASP A 169 -9.19 -3.64 15.80
CA ASP A 169 -9.56 -4.43 16.97
C ASP A 169 -10.63 -5.48 16.63
N ASP A 170 -10.67 -6.53 17.46
CA ASP A 170 -11.56 -7.68 17.27
C ASP A 170 -13.05 -7.31 17.40
N GLU A 171 -13.40 -6.28 18.18
CA GLU A 171 -14.79 -5.87 18.38
C GLU A 171 -15.33 -5.17 17.13
N LEU A 172 -14.56 -4.24 16.58
CA LEU A 172 -14.87 -3.56 15.32
C LEU A 172 -14.98 -4.56 14.17
N ARG A 173 -14.04 -5.53 14.09
CA ARG A 173 -14.11 -6.59 13.08
C ARG A 173 -15.38 -7.42 13.22
N LYS A 174 -15.68 -7.96 14.41
CA LYS A 174 -16.87 -8.79 14.66
C LYS A 174 -18.16 -8.04 14.39
N SER A 175 -18.22 -6.77 14.78
CA SER A 175 -19.38 -5.91 14.48
C SER A 175 -19.57 -5.77 12.98
N ALA A 176 -18.53 -5.38 12.22
CA ALA A 176 -18.61 -5.28 10.77
C ALA A 176 -19.02 -6.57 10.07
N GLU A 177 -18.48 -7.71 10.50
CA GLU A 177 -18.85 -9.02 9.99
C GLU A 177 -20.33 -9.35 10.31
N SER A 178 -20.87 -8.93 11.45
CA SER A 178 -22.30 -9.08 11.79
C SER A 178 -23.24 -8.27 10.89
N PHE A 179 -22.75 -7.17 10.29
CA PHE A 179 -23.46 -6.42 9.24
C PHE A 179 -23.35 -7.07 7.86
N GLY A 180 -22.59 -8.16 7.72
CA GLY A 180 -22.38 -8.88 6.46
C GLY A 180 -21.16 -8.39 5.65
N ILE A 181 -20.31 -7.55 6.23
CA ILE A 181 -19.08 -7.09 5.56
C ILE A 181 -18.03 -8.20 5.58
N LYS A 182 -17.45 -8.51 4.43
CA LYS A 182 -16.39 -9.52 4.27
C LYS A 182 -15.02 -8.90 4.53
N VAL A 183 -14.69 -8.72 5.80
CA VAL A 183 -13.46 -8.05 6.25
C VAL A 183 -12.24 -8.94 6.07
N VAL A 184 -11.19 -8.37 5.47
CA VAL A 184 -9.84 -8.96 5.41
C VAL A 184 -8.87 -7.97 6.06
N ALA A 185 -8.31 -8.32 7.21
CA ALA A 185 -7.32 -7.49 7.87
C ALA A 185 -6.00 -7.52 7.10
N THR A 186 -5.38 -6.37 6.88
CA THR A 186 -4.12 -6.28 6.13
C THR A 186 -3.05 -5.54 6.93
N TYR A 187 -1.83 -6.06 6.89
CA TYR A 187 -0.64 -5.42 7.44
C TYR A 187 0.41 -5.26 6.34
N GLY A 188 1.05 -4.09 6.35
CA GLY A 188 2.09 -3.69 5.43
C GLY A 188 2.35 -2.19 5.54
N ALA A 189 3.34 -1.73 4.80
CA ALA A 189 3.79 -0.35 4.78
C ALA A 189 4.05 0.10 3.34
N THR A 190 4.48 1.35 3.18
CA THR A 190 4.88 1.86 1.86
C THR A 190 6.08 1.07 1.33
N GLU A 191 7.00 0.72 2.22
CA GLU A 191 8.22 -0.06 2.00
C GLU A 191 7.97 -1.49 1.53
N THR A 192 6.75 -2.01 1.72
CA THR A 192 6.33 -3.34 1.27
C THR A 192 5.36 -3.28 0.08
N CYS A 193 5.27 -2.11 -0.58
CA CYS A 193 4.28 -1.82 -1.63
C CYS A 193 2.82 -2.02 -1.15
N GLY A 194 2.52 -1.67 0.10
CA GLY A 194 1.21 -1.86 0.73
C GLY A 194 1.11 -3.20 1.47
N GLY A 195 -0.12 -3.71 1.63
CA GLY A 195 -0.39 -4.92 2.39
C GLY A 195 0.34 -6.16 1.85
N VAL A 196 0.99 -6.89 2.74
CA VAL A 196 1.73 -8.14 2.44
C VAL A 196 1.41 -9.28 3.40
N ILE A 197 0.74 -8.99 4.51
CA ILE A 197 0.21 -9.99 5.45
C ILE A 197 -1.31 -9.79 5.54
N TYR A 198 -2.09 -10.83 5.26
CA TYR A 198 -3.55 -10.80 5.18
C TYR A 198 -4.12 -11.80 6.20
N ASP A 199 -5.00 -11.33 7.10
CA ASP A 199 -5.51 -12.07 8.26
C ASP A 199 -4.40 -12.78 9.06
N GLY A 200 -3.28 -12.06 9.25
CA GLY A 200 -2.09 -12.52 9.95
C GLY A 200 -1.19 -13.46 9.14
N ARG A 201 -1.55 -13.82 7.90
CA ARG A 201 -0.77 -14.75 7.07
C ARG A 201 -0.04 -14.04 5.92
N PRO A 202 1.22 -14.39 5.64
CA PRO A 202 1.94 -13.79 4.53
C PRO A 202 1.29 -14.14 3.18
N LEU A 203 1.25 -13.15 2.28
CA LEU A 203 0.93 -13.37 0.87
C LEU A 203 2.00 -14.24 0.18
N GLU A 204 1.68 -14.75 -1.01
CA GLU A 204 2.63 -15.53 -1.79
C GLU A 204 3.94 -14.75 -2.04
N GLY A 205 5.07 -15.45 -1.85
CA GLY A 205 6.41 -14.90 -2.02
C GLY A 205 6.92 -14.07 -0.84
N ILE A 206 6.10 -13.86 0.19
CA ILE A 206 6.50 -13.16 1.41
C ILE A 206 7.04 -14.16 2.42
N SER A 207 8.26 -13.91 2.88
CA SER A 207 8.82 -14.49 4.08
C SER A 207 8.60 -13.52 5.24
N LEU A 208 8.13 -14.06 6.37
CA LEU A 208 7.86 -13.34 7.60
C LEU A 208 8.73 -13.92 8.71
N SER A 209 9.37 -13.07 9.50
CA SER A 209 10.12 -13.44 10.70
C SER A 209 10.00 -12.35 11.77
N ILE A 210 10.49 -12.65 12.97
CA ILE A 210 10.64 -11.70 14.06
C ILE A 210 12.14 -11.63 14.39
N ILE A 211 12.73 -10.44 14.30
CA ILE A 211 14.15 -10.19 14.57
C ILE A 211 14.23 -9.05 15.58
N ASP A 212 14.84 -9.31 16.74
CA ASP A 212 14.89 -8.36 17.86
C ASP A 212 13.50 -7.78 18.20
N GLU A 213 12.50 -8.66 18.37
CA GLU A 213 11.08 -8.34 18.65
C GLU A 213 10.34 -7.56 17.55
N ARG A 214 11.02 -7.22 16.46
CA ARG A 214 10.47 -6.45 15.34
C ARG A 214 10.07 -7.35 14.19
N ILE A 215 9.03 -6.92 13.49
CA ILE A 215 8.53 -7.60 12.31
C ILE A 215 9.56 -7.46 11.19
N ALA A 216 9.97 -8.58 10.62
CA ALA A 216 10.91 -8.63 9.51
C ALA A 216 10.24 -9.25 8.28
N ILE A 217 10.36 -8.58 7.14
CA ILE A 217 9.71 -8.98 5.88
C ILE A 217 10.76 -9.13 4.78
N LYS A 218 10.69 -10.22 4.03
CA LYS A 218 11.50 -10.45 2.84
C LYS A 218 10.62 -10.93 1.70
N GLY A 219 10.75 -10.32 0.53
CA GLY A 219 9.98 -10.73 -0.64
C GLY A 219 10.13 -9.79 -1.83
N PRO A 220 9.62 -10.20 -3.01
CA PRO A 220 9.70 -9.40 -4.24
C PRO A 220 8.88 -8.11 -4.21
N GLN A 221 7.99 -7.93 -3.22
CA GLN A 221 7.15 -6.75 -3.03
C GLN A 221 7.88 -5.62 -2.27
N LEU A 222 9.10 -5.84 -1.79
CA LEU A 222 9.86 -4.78 -1.12
C LEU A 222 10.16 -3.61 -2.07
N ALA A 223 10.22 -2.43 -1.50
CA ALA A 223 10.66 -1.21 -2.15
C ALA A 223 12.10 -1.34 -2.66
N TYR A 224 12.43 -0.53 -3.66
CA TYR A 224 13.80 -0.40 -4.16
C TYR A 224 14.73 0.21 -3.09
N GLY A 225 14.18 1.12 -2.28
CA GLY A 225 14.88 1.80 -1.21
C GLY A 225 14.24 3.15 -0.90
N TYR A 226 14.94 3.97 -0.13
CA TYR A 226 14.60 5.39 0.01
C TYR A 226 15.50 6.23 -0.89
N LEU A 227 14.96 7.31 -1.47
CA LEU A 227 15.77 8.25 -2.27
C LEU A 227 16.61 9.20 -1.39
N ASN A 228 16.26 9.34 -0.12
CA ASN A 228 16.79 10.36 0.76
C ASN A 228 17.27 9.83 2.13
N ALA A 229 17.37 8.51 2.28
CA ALA A 229 17.82 7.85 3.50
C ALA A 229 18.35 6.45 3.19
N GLU A 230 18.99 5.81 4.16
CA GLU A 230 19.34 4.40 4.09
C GLU A 230 18.11 3.51 4.28
N PHE A 231 17.96 2.50 3.43
CA PHE A 231 16.88 1.53 3.52
C PHE A 231 17.29 0.39 4.48
N PRO A 232 16.53 0.11 5.56
CA PRO A 232 16.97 -0.80 6.62
C PRO A 232 16.81 -2.27 6.19
N LEU A 233 17.74 -2.72 5.36
CA LEU A 233 17.79 -4.07 4.80
C LEU A 233 19.00 -4.83 5.39
N THR A 234 18.76 -5.98 6.03
CA THR A 234 19.81 -6.87 6.56
C THR A 234 19.60 -8.27 5.99
N ASP A 235 20.56 -8.79 5.23
CA ASP A 235 20.46 -10.11 4.56
C ASP A 235 19.17 -10.31 3.73
N GLY A 236 18.69 -9.20 3.14
CA GLY A 236 17.46 -9.14 2.36
C GLY A 236 16.16 -9.05 3.18
N TRP A 237 16.26 -8.96 4.51
CA TRP A 237 15.13 -8.66 5.39
C TRP A 237 14.99 -7.17 5.59
N PHE A 238 13.80 -6.65 5.29
CA PHE A 238 13.39 -5.32 5.71
C PHE A 238 12.89 -5.42 7.15
N ILE A 239 13.61 -4.78 8.07
CA ILE A 239 13.25 -4.74 9.49
C ILE A 239 12.38 -3.52 9.73
N THR A 240 11.12 -3.73 10.12
CA THR A 240 10.20 -2.63 10.41
C THR A 240 10.48 -2.04 11.79
N SER A 241 9.85 -0.91 12.11
CA SER A 241 9.78 -0.40 13.49
C SER A 241 8.57 -0.96 14.26
N ASP A 242 7.86 -1.94 13.71
CA ASP A 242 6.67 -2.50 14.34
C ASP A 242 7.07 -3.73 15.16
N LEU A 243 6.61 -3.78 16.40
CA LEU A 243 6.79 -4.93 17.29
C LEU A 243 5.76 -5.99 16.93
N GLY A 244 6.16 -7.25 16.97
CA GLY A 244 5.25 -8.34 16.63
C GLY A 244 5.71 -9.70 17.09
N GLU A 245 4.80 -10.65 16.99
CA GLU A 245 5.06 -12.06 17.26
C GLU A 245 4.24 -12.94 16.32
N ILE A 246 4.60 -14.22 16.25
CA ILE A 246 3.89 -15.21 15.44
C ILE A 246 3.23 -16.20 16.41
N VAL A 247 1.90 -16.21 16.44
CA VAL A 247 1.08 -17.12 17.25
C VAL A 247 0.24 -17.97 16.30
N ASP A 248 0.33 -19.29 16.42
CA ASP A 248 -0.38 -20.24 15.56
C ASP A 248 -0.18 -19.99 14.05
N GLY A 249 1.05 -19.59 13.67
CA GLY A 249 1.42 -19.28 12.30
C GLY A 249 0.81 -17.98 11.75
N LYS A 250 0.26 -17.12 12.63
CA LYS A 250 -0.26 -15.79 12.29
C LYS A 250 0.53 -14.70 12.97
N LEU A 251 0.81 -13.64 12.24
CA LEU A 251 1.35 -12.40 12.76
C LEU A 251 0.35 -11.73 13.69
N ARG A 252 0.80 -11.35 14.89
CA ARG A 252 0.16 -10.40 15.78
C ARG A 252 1.06 -9.17 15.91
N VAL A 253 0.53 -8.01 15.56
CA VAL A 253 1.23 -6.72 15.73
C VAL A 253 0.98 -6.24 17.15
N LEU A 254 2.05 -5.96 17.89
CA LEU A 254 2.01 -5.58 19.31
C LEU A 254 2.09 -4.07 19.52
N GLY A 255 2.54 -3.33 18.52
CA GLY A 255 2.70 -1.89 18.57
C GLY A 255 3.92 -1.46 17.77
N ARG A 256 4.50 -0.32 18.15
CA ARG A 256 5.70 0.23 17.52
C ARG A 256 6.82 0.36 18.53
N SER A 257 8.05 0.11 18.07
CA SER A 257 9.27 0.33 18.84
C SER A 257 9.70 1.80 18.84
N ASP A 258 9.05 2.64 18.02
CA ASP A 258 9.24 4.09 17.96
C ASP A 258 7.97 4.85 18.38
N ASP A 259 8.09 6.14 18.70
CA ASP A 259 6.99 7.02 19.12
C ASP A 259 6.02 7.39 17.97
N GLN A 260 5.95 6.61 16.89
CA GLN A 260 5.10 6.93 15.74
C GLN A 260 3.65 6.57 16.02
N ILE A 261 2.78 7.58 16.04
CA ILE A 261 1.32 7.42 16.12
C ILE A 261 0.74 7.36 14.71
N ILE A 262 -0.08 6.33 14.44
CA ILE A 262 -0.93 6.29 13.24
C ILE A 262 -2.13 7.21 13.48
N SER A 263 -2.08 8.44 12.97
CA SER A 263 -3.17 9.40 13.07
C SER A 263 -4.09 9.29 11.86
N GLY A 264 -5.31 8.78 12.04
CA GLY A 264 -6.38 8.78 11.01
C GLY A 264 -6.48 7.54 10.13
N GLY A 265 -5.48 6.64 10.19
CA GLY A 265 -5.34 5.49 9.28
C GLY A 265 -4.59 5.84 8.00
#